data_AF-A0A954EKJ4-F1
#
_entry.id   AF-A0A954EKJ4-F1
#
_cell.length_a   1.000
_cell.length_b   1.000
_cell.length_c   1.000
_cell.angle_alpha   90.00
_cell.angle_beta   90.00
_cell.angle_gamma   90.00
#
_symmetry.space_group_name_H-M   'P 1'
#
loop_
_entity.id
_entity.type
_entity.pdbx_description
1 polymer ?
#
loop_
_entity_poly.entity_id
_entity_poly.type
_entity_poly.pdbx_seq_one_letter_code
_entity_poly.pdbx_strand_id
1 'polypeptide(L)'
;MFRTVSALTAVLLISPTLLAQLEETAPRRPAKYHYRQDSPGRIKIENVLDAKIEPGTTLKGNIYELAEAISKEYRIPIRINEAALLAEGLGYGDAVQFNLPAGITLREALDVAFAIQETRLEYFIQHETLVITSDIDAEVYMETVVYELRDLPPEVTDEWEEMELLIRRHVRGWLHLGNGKGNMASFPGGLVVRQTQRKHREVLDLLVGLREFNTGPPLTITTHDKSSPPPRGKHVSAEDQRILTVLDGPLAKGFEDVSDLDELCTYLQDNYPIPVSLDRIGLRHEGVSPDMEVHLREMKTLRETLETALVDINRVKLGVFIDNSTLIVAPREQADRHISTRYYDLAGLTKALREDRNFLEDAILTGVDRGWYEYGNGEGAISTYPGCVIVSCDSACHEEVQVLFRQLREFSSQNGYPEPPVPDIPPSIGGGKAAPPFRGESQ
;
A
#
# COMPACT_ATOMS: atom_id res chain seq x y z
N MET A 1 -10.65 -74.05 -11.37
CA MET A 1 -10.92 -73.30 -10.14
C MET A 1 -9.61 -72.71 -9.64
N PHE A 2 -9.64 -71.42 -9.30
CA PHE A 2 -8.59 -70.54 -8.76
C PHE A 2 -7.48 -70.02 -9.70
N ARG A 3 -7.66 -68.74 -10.04
CA ARG A 3 -6.68 -67.78 -10.56
C ARG A 3 -5.85 -67.23 -9.38
N THR A 4 -4.56 -66.98 -9.57
CA THR A 4 -3.78 -66.05 -8.74
C THR A 4 -3.08 -65.03 -9.62
N VAL A 5 -3.32 -63.77 -9.27
CA VAL A 5 -2.78 -62.53 -9.85
C VAL A 5 -1.45 -62.26 -9.16
N SER A 6 -0.37 -62.00 -9.91
CA SER A 6 0.84 -61.35 -9.40
C SER A 6 0.98 -60.02 -10.12
N ALA A 7 0.58 -58.96 -9.43
CA ALA A 7 0.70 -57.58 -9.88
C ALA A 7 2.01 -56.98 -9.32
N LEU A 8 2.63 -56.18 -10.16
CA LEU A 8 3.82 -55.36 -9.97
C LEU A 8 3.94 -54.72 -8.57
N THR A 9 5.09 -54.92 -7.94
CA THR A 9 5.61 -54.03 -6.89
C THR A 9 6.86 -53.34 -7.45
N ALA A 10 6.66 -52.28 -8.23
CA ALA A 10 7.74 -51.38 -8.63
C ALA A 10 7.88 -50.29 -7.55
N VAL A 11 8.86 -50.45 -6.66
CA VAL A 11 9.24 -49.44 -5.69
C VAL A 11 10.09 -48.39 -6.42
N LEU A 12 9.49 -47.25 -6.75
CA LEU A 12 10.20 -46.06 -7.22
C LEU A 12 10.94 -45.43 -6.03
N LEU A 13 12.24 -45.75 -5.92
CA LEU A 13 13.17 -44.98 -5.09
C LEU A 13 13.44 -43.64 -5.78
N ILE A 14 12.59 -42.65 -5.52
CA ILE A 14 12.87 -41.26 -5.90
C ILE A 14 13.95 -40.76 -4.95
N SER A 15 15.12 -40.41 -5.50
CA SER A 15 16.21 -39.80 -4.73
C SER A 15 15.71 -38.53 -4.04
N PRO A 16 16.04 -38.28 -2.76
CA PRO A 16 15.69 -37.03 -2.06
C PRO A 16 16.20 -35.78 -2.81
N THR A 17 17.26 -35.90 -3.60
CA THR A 17 17.78 -34.81 -4.44
C THR A 17 16.81 -34.43 -5.57
N LEU A 18 16.09 -35.41 -6.12
CA LEU A 18 15.13 -35.18 -7.21
C LEU A 18 13.82 -34.58 -6.69
N LEU A 19 13.48 -34.83 -5.43
CA LEU A 19 12.34 -34.23 -4.74
C LEU A 19 12.62 -32.74 -4.42
N ALA A 20 13.85 -32.40 -4.02
CA ALA A 20 14.28 -31.01 -3.83
C ALA A 20 14.31 -30.21 -5.15
N GLN A 21 14.76 -30.82 -6.26
CA GLN A 21 14.77 -30.15 -7.57
C GLN A 21 13.38 -30.00 -8.22
N LEU A 22 12.39 -30.80 -7.81
CA LEU A 22 11.00 -30.67 -8.28
C LEU A 22 10.20 -29.61 -7.52
N GLU A 23 10.59 -29.25 -6.29
CA GLU A 23 9.99 -28.12 -5.55
C GLU A 23 10.51 -26.76 -6.03
N GLU A 24 11.73 -26.69 -6.57
CA GLU A 24 12.40 -25.43 -6.92
C GLU A 24 11.93 -24.82 -8.25
N THR A 25 11.18 -25.55 -9.07
CA THR A 25 10.78 -25.11 -10.43
C THR A 25 9.28 -24.95 -10.65
N ALA A 26 8.46 -25.17 -9.62
CA ALA A 26 7.03 -24.88 -9.73
C ALA A 26 6.80 -23.36 -9.72
N PRO A 27 6.10 -22.77 -10.71
CA PRO A 27 5.75 -21.35 -10.66
C PRO A 27 4.91 -21.11 -9.40
N ARG A 28 5.42 -20.25 -8.51
CA ARG A 28 4.75 -19.86 -7.27
C ARG A 28 3.37 -19.34 -7.64
N ARG A 29 2.32 -20.06 -7.22
CA ARG A 29 0.94 -19.64 -7.43
C ARG A 29 0.74 -18.30 -6.72
N PRO A 30 0.04 -17.32 -7.32
CA PRO A 30 -0.30 -16.10 -6.61
C PRO A 30 -1.03 -16.48 -5.32
N ALA A 31 -0.74 -15.79 -4.23
CA ALA A 31 -1.31 -16.04 -2.91
C ALA A 31 -2.84 -16.17 -3.03
N LYS A 32 -3.34 -17.41 -2.96
CA LYS A 32 -4.78 -17.66 -2.94
C LYS A 32 -5.21 -17.64 -1.49
N TYR A 33 -5.86 -16.56 -1.10
CA TYR A 33 -6.51 -16.46 0.19
C TYR A 33 -7.55 -17.57 0.31
N HIS A 34 -7.50 -18.34 1.39
CA HIS A 34 -8.55 -19.29 1.72
C HIS A 34 -9.63 -18.55 2.51
N TYR A 35 -10.42 -17.78 1.77
CA TYR A 35 -11.75 -17.46 2.26
C TYR A 35 -12.51 -18.75 2.53
N ARG A 36 -13.34 -18.72 3.57
CA ARG A 36 -14.52 -19.58 3.68
C ARG A 36 -15.19 -19.58 2.30
N GLN A 37 -15.13 -20.71 1.58
CA GLN A 37 -15.57 -20.86 0.17
C GLN A 37 -16.45 -19.71 -0.30
N ASP A 38 -15.84 -18.71 -0.95
CA ASP A 38 -16.60 -17.53 -1.35
C ASP A 38 -17.72 -17.97 -2.26
N SER A 39 -18.92 -17.50 -1.96
CA SER A 39 -20.07 -17.82 -2.77
C SER A 39 -19.88 -17.21 -4.17
N PRO A 40 -20.42 -17.83 -5.24
CA PRO A 40 -20.23 -17.34 -6.60
C PRO A 40 -20.64 -15.86 -6.78
N GLY A 41 -21.66 -15.39 -6.06
CA GLY A 41 -22.07 -13.99 -6.09
C GLY A 41 -21.06 -13.04 -5.44
N ARG A 42 -20.41 -13.43 -4.34
CA ARG A 42 -19.32 -12.63 -3.74
C ARG A 42 -18.16 -12.50 -4.72
N ILE A 43 -17.71 -13.61 -5.32
CA ILE A 43 -16.62 -13.60 -6.31
C ILE A 43 -16.98 -12.68 -7.49
N LYS A 44 -18.24 -12.73 -7.96
CA LYS A 44 -18.72 -11.84 -9.01
C LYS A 44 -18.59 -10.36 -8.63
N ILE A 45 -18.99 -9.99 -7.40
CA ILE A 45 -18.90 -8.61 -6.92
C ILE A 45 -17.43 -8.18 -6.79
N GLU A 46 -16.56 -9.02 -6.20
CA GLU A 46 -15.13 -8.71 -6.09
C GLU A 46 -14.49 -8.49 -7.47
N ASN A 47 -14.78 -9.36 -8.45
CA ASN A 47 -14.27 -9.20 -9.82
C ASN A 47 -14.78 -7.92 -10.50
N VAL A 48 -16.01 -7.49 -10.17
CA VAL A 48 -16.58 -6.22 -10.67
C VAL A 48 -15.92 -5.02 -10.01
N LEU A 49 -15.67 -5.09 -8.70
CA LEU A 49 -14.94 -4.06 -7.97
C LEU A 49 -13.52 -3.90 -8.53
N ASP A 50 -12.87 -5.00 -8.90
CA ASP A 50 -11.51 -4.98 -9.48
C ASP A 50 -11.49 -4.68 -10.99
N ALA A 51 -12.65 -4.53 -11.64
CA ALA A 51 -12.72 -4.18 -13.05
C ALA A 51 -12.47 -2.67 -13.25
N LYS A 52 -11.71 -2.31 -14.29
CA LYS A 52 -11.48 -0.91 -14.67
C LYS A 52 -12.77 -0.29 -15.20
N ILE A 53 -13.02 0.96 -14.82
CA ILE A 53 -14.13 1.77 -15.34
C ILE A 53 -13.81 2.15 -16.79
N GLU A 54 -14.73 1.82 -17.69
CA GLU A 54 -14.59 2.10 -19.12
C GLU A 54 -14.50 3.61 -19.39
N PRO A 55 -13.58 4.07 -20.26
CA PRO A 55 -13.48 5.46 -20.66
C PRO A 55 -14.81 6.05 -21.13
N GLY A 56 -15.15 7.23 -20.62
CA GLY A 56 -16.42 7.92 -20.93
C GLY A 56 -17.59 7.55 -20.02
N THR A 57 -17.44 6.54 -19.15
CA THR A 57 -18.43 6.24 -18.11
C THR A 57 -18.40 7.34 -17.06
N THR A 58 -19.36 8.24 -17.13
CA THR A 58 -19.50 9.32 -16.16
C THR A 58 -20.55 8.92 -15.13
N LEU A 59 -20.11 8.48 -13.95
CA LEU A 59 -20.98 8.22 -12.82
C LEU A 59 -21.13 9.52 -12.03
N LYS A 60 -22.22 10.24 -12.31
CA LYS A 60 -22.64 11.48 -11.65
C LYS A 60 -24.00 11.29 -11.01
N GLY A 61 -24.21 11.95 -9.88
CA GLY A 61 -25.48 11.91 -9.16
C GLY A 61 -25.27 11.74 -7.67
N ASN A 62 -26.37 11.70 -6.91
CA ASN A 62 -26.33 11.37 -5.48
C ASN A 62 -26.01 9.87 -5.25
N ILE A 63 -25.90 9.44 -3.99
CA ILE A 63 -25.53 8.05 -3.64
C ILE A 63 -26.50 7.00 -4.19
N TYR A 64 -27.79 7.32 -4.33
CA TYR A 64 -28.80 6.42 -4.89
C TYR A 64 -28.66 6.30 -6.40
N GLU A 65 -28.45 7.42 -7.09
CA GLU A 65 -28.19 7.46 -8.52
C GLU A 65 -26.88 6.73 -8.86
N LEU A 66 -25.84 6.91 -8.03
CA LEU A 66 -24.58 6.18 -8.15
C LEU A 66 -24.81 4.67 -7.98
N ALA A 67 -25.49 4.24 -6.91
CA ALA A 67 -25.78 2.84 -6.65
C ALA A 67 -26.65 2.22 -7.77
N GLU A 68 -27.66 2.93 -8.27
CA GLU A 68 -28.50 2.48 -9.39
C GLU A 68 -27.67 2.33 -10.66
N ALA A 69 -26.82 3.32 -10.97
CA ALA A 69 -25.96 3.30 -12.14
C ALA A 69 -24.97 2.13 -12.10
N ILE A 70 -24.26 1.91 -10.97
CA ILE A 70 -23.33 0.79 -10.81
C ILE A 70 -24.09 -0.56 -10.88
N SER A 71 -25.23 -0.66 -10.20
CA SER A 71 -26.07 -1.87 -10.20
C SER A 71 -26.51 -2.25 -11.61
N LYS A 72 -26.94 -1.26 -12.40
CA LYS A 72 -27.39 -1.46 -13.79
C LYS A 72 -26.23 -1.80 -14.73
N GLU A 73 -25.13 -1.05 -14.65
CA GLU A 73 -23.98 -1.20 -15.54
C GLU A 73 -23.28 -2.55 -15.31
N TYR A 74 -22.95 -2.86 -14.06
CA TYR A 74 -22.16 -4.05 -13.73
C TYR A 74 -23.01 -5.28 -13.33
N ARG A 75 -24.34 -5.13 -13.29
CA ARG A 75 -25.30 -6.19 -12.95
C ARG A 75 -24.99 -6.86 -11.62
N ILE A 76 -24.64 -6.06 -10.61
CA ILE A 76 -24.43 -6.51 -9.23
C ILE A 76 -25.55 -5.94 -8.34
N PRO A 77 -26.07 -6.72 -7.38
CA PRO A 77 -27.04 -6.19 -6.43
C PRO A 77 -26.32 -5.23 -5.46
N ILE A 78 -26.88 -4.03 -5.33
CA ILE A 78 -26.40 -3.00 -4.40
C ILE A 78 -27.54 -2.64 -3.44
N ARG A 79 -27.21 -2.52 -2.16
CA ARG A 79 -28.16 -2.08 -1.11
C ARG A 79 -27.56 -0.90 -0.37
N ILE A 80 -28.34 0.14 -0.16
CA ILE A 80 -27.98 1.27 0.69
C ILE A 80 -28.58 1.03 2.08
N ASN A 81 -27.79 1.16 3.13
CA ASN A 81 -28.29 1.12 4.52
C ASN A 81 -28.80 2.51 4.92
N GLU A 82 -30.00 2.84 4.45
CA GLU A 82 -30.61 4.17 4.64
C GLU A 82 -30.69 4.57 6.13
N ALA A 83 -30.96 3.62 7.02
CA ALA A 83 -31.07 3.88 8.45
C ALA A 83 -29.73 4.32 9.07
N ALA A 84 -28.63 3.71 8.66
CA ALA A 84 -27.29 4.09 9.12
C ALA A 84 -26.87 5.44 8.55
N LEU A 85 -27.17 5.70 7.27
CA LEU A 85 -26.87 7.00 6.64
C LEU A 85 -27.67 8.14 7.28
N LEU A 86 -28.97 7.94 7.54
CA LEU A 86 -29.78 8.94 8.25
C LEU A 86 -29.28 9.21 9.66
N ALA A 87 -28.75 8.21 10.35
CA ALA A 87 -28.19 8.38 11.70
C ALA A 87 -26.95 9.28 11.71
N GLU A 88 -26.16 9.26 10.63
CA GLU A 88 -25.03 10.19 10.41
C GLU A 88 -25.45 11.52 9.77
N GLY A 89 -26.75 11.74 9.55
CA GLY A 89 -27.28 12.98 8.98
C GLY A 89 -27.17 13.08 7.46
N LEU A 90 -26.89 11.97 6.76
CA LEU A 90 -26.83 11.90 5.29
C LEU A 90 -28.22 11.57 4.75
N GLY A 91 -28.89 12.57 4.19
CA GLY A 91 -30.24 12.47 3.65
C GLY A 91 -30.31 12.03 2.18
N TYR A 92 -31.51 11.61 1.75
CA TYR A 92 -31.81 11.16 0.37
C TYR A 92 -31.47 12.17 -0.73
N GLY A 93 -31.40 13.47 -0.39
CA GLY A 93 -31.23 14.56 -1.32
C GLY A 93 -29.89 15.29 -1.21
N ASP A 94 -28.98 14.81 -0.35
CA ASP A 94 -27.66 15.41 -0.29
C ASP A 94 -26.98 15.14 -1.63
N ALA A 95 -26.85 16.20 -2.44
CA ALA A 95 -26.31 16.18 -3.78
C ALA A 95 -24.80 16.00 -3.73
N VAL A 96 -24.41 14.84 -3.24
CA VAL A 96 -23.05 14.36 -3.20
C VAL A 96 -22.69 14.00 -4.63
N GLN A 97 -22.07 14.94 -5.35
CA GLN A 97 -21.70 14.71 -6.75
C GLN A 97 -20.43 13.87 -6.81
N PHE A 98 -20.57 12.64 -7.30
CA PHE A 98 -19.44 11.81 -7.66
C PHE A 98 -18.98 12.15 -9.07
N ASN A 99 -17.67 12.17 -9.28
CA ASN A 99 -17.08 12.18 -10.62
C ASN A 99 -15.95 11.15 -10.62
N LEU A 100 -16.32 9.91 -10.98
CA LEU A 100 -15.37 8.81 -10.95
C LEU A 100 -14.46 8.88 -12.19
N PRO A 101 -13.13 8.98 -12.04
CA PRO A 101 -12.24 9.05 -13.18
C PRO A 101 -12.22 7.72 -13.93
N ALA A 102 -12.02 7.77 -15.24
CA ALA A 102 -11.86 6.58 -16.06
C ALA A 102 -10.48 5.92 -15.86
N GLY A 103 -10.40 4.61 -16.13
CA GLY A 103 -9.12 3.88 -16.16
C GLY A 103 -8.60 3.40 -14.80
N ILE A 104 -9.26 3.77 -13.70
CA ILE A 104 -9.11 3.14 -12.38
C ILE A 104 -10.15 2.04 -12.18
N THR A 105 -9.94 1.17 -11.20
CA THR A 105 -10.91 0.13 -10.82
C THR A 105 -12.15 0.73 -10.15
N LEU A 106 -13.29 0.05 -10.23
CA LEU A 106 -14.50 0.48 -9.53
C LEU A 106 -14.28 0.59 -8.01
N ARG A 107 -13.45 -0.31 -7.45
CA ARG A 107 -13.03 -0.31 -6.05
C ARG A 107 -12.32 0.99 -5.68
N GLU A 108 -11.24 1.31 -6.39
CA GLU A 108 -10.47 2.55 -6.22
C GLU A 108 -11.37 3.77 -6.36
N ALA A 109 -12.28 3.75 -7.34
CA ALA A 109 -13.22 4.83 -7.58
C ALA A 109 -14.18 5.05 -6.39
N LEU A 110 -14.72 3.97 -5.81
CA LEU A 110 -15.57 4.04 -4.62
C LEU A 110 -14.77 4.47 -3.38
N ASP A 111 -13.56 3.95 -3.19
CA ASP A 111 -12.69 4.31 -2.08
C ASP A 111 -12.36 5.81 -2.11
N VAL A 112 -12.00 6.35 -3.29
CA VAL A 112 -11.75 7.79 -3.50
C VAL A 112 -13.01 8.61 -3.28
N ALA A 113 -14.13 8.20 -3.88
CA ALA A 113 -15.41 8.87 -3.75
C ALA A 113 -15.85 9.02 -2.29
N PHE A 114 -15.67 7.97 -1.49
CA PHE A 114 -16.07 7.96 -0.08
C PHE A 114 -15.04 8.62 0.83
N ALA A 115 -13.76 8.62 0.45
CA ALA A 115 -12.69 9.31 1.19
C ALA A 115 -12.74 10.83 1.03
N ILE A 116 -12.91 11.33 -0.20
CA ILE A 116 -12.90 12.77 -0.52
C ILE A 116 -14.02 13.51 0.21
N GLN A 117 -15.19 12.88 0.30
CA GLN A 117 -16.39 13.64 0.56
C GLN A 117 -16.68 13.90 2.04
N GLU A 118 -15.77 13.52 2.95
CA GLU A 118 -16.02 13.42 4.39
C GLU A 118 -17.34 12.69 4.73
N THR A 119 -17.92 11.96 3.77
CA THR A 119 -19.28 11.44 3.86
C THR A 119 -19.38 10.28 4.82
N ARG A 120 -18.30 9.92 5.53
CA ARG A 120 -18.26 8.78 6.46
C ARG A 120 -18.92 7.55 5.83
N LEU A 121 -18.73 7.36 4.53
CA LEU A 121 -19.30 6.25 3.77
C LEU A 121 -18.30 5.12 3.70
N GLU A 122 -18.83 3.89 3.72
CA GLU A 122 -18.05 2.68 3.52
C GLU A 122 -18.91 1.66 2.78
N TYR A 123 -18.27 0.67 2.16
CA TYR A 123 -18.97 -0.45 1.57
C TYR A 123 -18.37 -1.79 2.00
N PHE A 124 -19.23 -2.80 2.04
CA PHE A 124 -18.84 -4.18 2.26
C PHE A 124 -19.78 -5.13 1.53
N ILE A 125 -19.30 -6.35 1.25
CA ILE A 125 -20.08 -7.39 0.61
C ILE A 125 -20.73 -8.26 1.68
N GLN A 126 -22.05 -8.38 1.64
CA GLN A 126 -22.81 -9.23 2.56
C GLN A 126 -23.92 -9.95 1.81
N HIS A 127 -24.04 -11.27 2.00
CA HIS A 127 -25.07 -12.09 1.35
C HIS A 127 -25.15 -11.85 -0.18
N GLU A 128 -23.99 -11.84 -0.84
CA GLU A 128 -23.89 -11.59 -2.30
C GLU A 128 -24.45 -10.24 -2.74
N THR A 129 -24.45 -9.23 -1.86
CA THR A 129 -24.90 -7.86 -2.13
C THR A 129 -23.81 -6.87 -1.70
N LEU A 130 -23.53 -5.88 -2.53
CA LEU A 130 -22.68 -4.75 -2.15
C LEU A 130 -23.52 -3.81 -1.29
N VAL A 131 -23.17 -3.70 -0.01
CA VAL A 131 -23.87 -2.83 0.95
C VAL A 131 -23.08 -1.53 1.09
N ILE A 132 -23.71 -0.40 0.82
CA ILE A 132 -23.17 0.95 1.07
C ILE A 132 -23.83 1.47 2.36
N THR A 133 -23.02 1.87 3.33
CA THR A 133 -23.47 2.28 4.68
C THR A 133 -22.56 3.36 5.25
N SER A 134 -22.78 3.78 6.50
CA SER A 134 -21.81 4.62 7.22
C SER A 134 -20.61 3.82 7.71
N ASP A 135 -19.46 4.47 7.88
CA ASP A 135 -18.23 3.89 8.42
C ASP A 135 -18.44 3.27 9.81
N ILE A 136 -19.18 3.95 10.69
CA ILE A 136 -19.55 3.47 12.03
C ILE A 136 -20.38 2.19 11.97
N ASP A 137 -21.34 2.09 11.05
CA ASP A 137 -22.14 0.87 10.89
C ASP A 137 -21.31 -0.25 10.21
N ALA A 138 -20.46 0.09 9.25
CA ALA A 138 -19.54 -0.85 8.60
C ALA A 138 -18.58 -1.51 9.60
N GLU A 139 -18.15 -0.79 10.65
CA GLU A 139 -17.31 -1.33 11.73
C GLU A 139 -17.94 -2.50 12.50
N VAL A 140 -19.27 -2.65 12.45
CA VAL A 140 -19.96 -3.78 13.07
C VAL A 140 -19.77 -5.06 12.26
N TYR A 141 -19.56 -4.96 10.94
CA TYR A 141 -19.47 -6.09 10.01
C TYR A 141 -18.02 -6.55 9.85
N MET A 142 -17.56 -7.28 10.86
CA MET A 142 -16.24 -7.92 10.86
C MET A 142 -16.32 -9.36 10.35
N GLU A 143 -15.31 -9.77 9.61
CA GLU A 143 -15.09 -11.14 9.17
C GLU A 143 -13.78 -11.67 9.73
N THR A 144 -13.58 -12.98 9.65
CA THR A 144 -12.32 -13.63 10.06
C THR A 144 -11.65 -14.20 8.82
N VAL A 145 -10.45 -13.73 8.52
CA VAL A 145 -9.64 -14.14 7.37
C VAL A 145 -8.35 -14.77 7.87
N VAL A 146 -7.94 -15.84 7.18
CA VAL A 146 -6.66 -16.52 7.42
C VAL A 146 -5.69 -16.14 6.31
N TYR A 147 -4.55 -15.57 6.69
CA TYR A 147 -3.45 -15.23 5.80
C TYR A 147 -2.34 -16.26 5.95
N GLU A 148 -1.86 -16.79 4.82
CA GLU A 148 -0.69 -17.65 4.79
C GLU A 148 0.58 -16.79 4.72
N LEU A 149 1.55 -17.04 5.62
CA LEU A 149 2.79 -16.27 5.71
C LEU A 149 4.04 -17.11 5.40
N ARG A 150 3.88 -18.39 5.02
CA ARG A 150 5.00 -19.32 4.76
C ARG A 150 5.96 -18.86 3.65
N ASP A 151 5.55 -17.90 2.83
CA ASP A 151 6.34 -17.33 1.75
C ASP A 151 7.12 -16.06 2.16
N LEU A 152 6.94 -15.59 3.40
CA LEU A 152 7.73 -14.51 3.99
C LEU A 152 8.98 -15.07 4.70
N PRO A 153 10.02 -14.25 4.95
CA PRO A 153 11.22 -14.67 5.65
C PRO A 153 10.92 -15.19 7.07
N PRO A 154 11.56 -16.28 7.51
CA PRO A 154 11.33 -16.87 8.83
C PRO A 154 11.63 -15.89 9.96
N GLU A 155 12.58 -14.97 9.78
CA GLU A 155 12.94 -13.96 10.77
C GLU A 155 11.72 -13.11 11.19
N VAL A 156 10.78 -12.87 10.27
CA VAL A 156 9.58 -12.08 10.55
C VAL A 156 8.40 -12.97 10.94
N THR A 157 8.33 -14.19 10.42
CA THR A 157 7.20 -15.09 10.72
C THR A 157 7.33 -15.84 12.03
N ASP A 158 8.56 -16.04 12.51
CA ASP A 158 8.85 -16.70 13.79
C ASP A 158 8.63 -15.72 14.96
N GLU A 159 8.89 -14.42 14.73
CA GLU A 159 8.66 -13.34 15.68
C GLU A 159 7.30 -12.67 15.44
N TRP A 160 6.22 -13.39 15.74
CA TRP A 160 4.86 -12.94 15.42
C TRP A 160 4.51 -11.55 15.99
N GLU A 161 5.10 -11.16 17.13
CA GLU A 161 4.92 -9.85 17.75
C GLU A 161 5.38 -8.73 16.82
N GLU A 162 6.46 -8.94 16.04
CA GLU A 162 6.92 -7.98 15.04
C GLU A 162 5.92 -7.84 13.89
N MET A 163 5.39 -8.96 13.37
CA MET A 163 4.37 -8.94 12.31
C MET A 163 3.08 -8.29 12.78
N GLU A 164 2.63 -8.58 14.00
CA GLU A 164 1.47 -7.90 14.58
C GLU A 164 1.72 -6.40 14.69
N LEU A 165 2.87 -5.99 15.22
CA LEU A 165 3.23 -4.59 15.38
C LEU A 165 3.31 -3.88 14.02
N LEU A 166 3.90 -4.51 13.01
CA LEU A 166 3.99 -4.03 11.64
C LEU A 166 2.59 -3.80 11.06
N ILE A 167 1.67 -4.76 11.19
CA ILE A 167 0.28 -4.60 10.73
C ILE A 167 -0.44 -3.49 11.51
N ARG A 168 -0.30 -3.45 12.84
CA ARG A 168 -0.92 -2.42 13.69
C ARG A 168 -0.46 -1.00 13.37
N ARG A 169 0.81 -0.84 12.99
CA ARG A 169 1.42 0.43 12.62
C ARG A 169 1.01 0.90 11.22
N HIS A 170 0.99 0.01 10.24
CA HIS A 170 0.84 0.38 8.83
C HIS A 170 -0.59 0.24 8.29
N VAL A 171 -1.51 -0.42 9.02
CA VAL A 171 -2.94 -0.45 8.69
C VAL A 171 -3.65 0.70 9.41
N ARG A 172 -4.27 1.61 8.64
CA ARG A 172 -4.82 2.86 9.18
C ARG A 172 -5.86 2.57 10.26
N GLY A 173 -5.94 3.40 11.29
CA GLY A 173 -7.02 3.31 12.30
C GLY A 173 -7.06 2.02 13.12
N TRP A 174 -6.04 1.15 13.06
CA TRP A 174 -6.03 -0.08 13.86
C TRP A 174 -6.02 0.20 15.38
N LEU A 175 -5.28 1.24 15.81
CA LEU A 175 -5.04 1.59 17.22
C LEU A 175 -6.01 2.65 17.79
N HIS A 176 -6.66 3.46 16.93
CA HIS A 176 -7.33 4.70 17.36
C HIS A 176 -8.70 4.50 18.03
N LEU A 177 -9.25 3.30 18.02
CA LEU A 177 -10.50 3.01 18.72
C LEU A 177 -10.17 2.22 19.98
N GLY A 178 -10.15 2.91 21.14
CA GLY A 178 -9.86 2.36 22.47
C GLY A 178 -10.74 1.20 22.96
N ASN A 179 -11.53 0.58 22.08
CA ASN A 179 -12.32 -0.63 22.29
C ASN A 179 -12.17 -1.64 21.13
N GLY A 180 -11.12 -1.51 20.30
CA GLY A 180 -10.95 -2.18 19.00
C GLY A 180 -11.39 -3.64 19.00
N LYS A 181 -12.54 -3.92 18.37
CA LYS A 181 -13.11 -5.27 18.20
C LYS A 181 -12.29 -6.15 17.25
N GLY A 182 -11.28 -5.56 16.62
CA GLY A 182 -10.30 -6.26 15.81
C GLY A 182 -9.47 -7.22 16.66
N ASN A 183 -9.28 -8.44 16.18
CA ASN A 183 -8.41 -9.40 16.86
C ASN A 183 -7.46 -10.04 15.85
N MET A 184 -6.24 -10.32 16.28
CA MET A 184 -5.22 -10.97 15.49
C MET A 184 -4.60 -12.07 16.33
N ALA A 185 -4.42 -13.24 15.74
CA ALA A 185 -3.75 -14.37 16.35
C ALA A 185 -2.86 -15.05 15.32
N SER A 186 -1.66 -15.43 15.71
CA SER A 186 -0.74 -16.20 14.87
C SER A 186 -0.90 -17.71 15.09
N PHE A 187 -0.49 -18.48 14.09
CA PHE A 187 -0.25 -19.91 14.18
C PHE A 187 0.93 -20.26 13.26
N PRO A 188 1.56 -21.45 13.38
CA PRO A 188 2.71 -21.79 12.56
C PRO A 188 2.44 -21.61 11.05
N GLY A 189 3.13 -20.65 10.43
CA GLY A 189 3.03 -20.34 9.00
C GLY A 189 1.83 -19.48 8.59
N GLY A 190 1.07 -18.90 9.52
CA GLY A 190 -0.08 -18.07 9.16
C GLY A 190 -0.61 -17.15 10.25
N LEU A 191 -1.55 -16.31 9.84
CA LEU A 191 -2.17 -15.27 10.65
C LEU A 191 -3.69 -15.35 10.52
N VAL A 192 -4.40 -15.32 11.64
CA VAL A 192 -5.85 -15.19 11.69
C VAL A 192 -6.17 -13.77 12.13
N VAL A 193 -6.87 -13.03 11.28
CA VAL A 193 -7.31 -11.66 11.56
C VAL A 193 -8.82 -11.62 11.56
N ARG A 194 -9.41 -10.96 12.55
CA ARG A 194 -10.83 -10.59 12.57
C ARG A 194 -10.96 -9.08 12.48
N GLN A 195 -11.43 -8.56 11.37
CA GLN A 195 -11.52 -7.12 11.10
C GLN A 195 -12.63 -6.80 10.07
N THR A 196 -12.84 -5.50 9.78
CA THR A 196 -13.72 -5.08 8.67
C THR A 196 -13.11 -5.42 7.31
N GLN A 197 -13.94 -5.51 6.27
CA GLN A 197 -13.49 -5.79 4.90
C GLN A 197 -12.44 -4.79 4.40
N ARG A 198 -12.61 -3.49 4.70
CA ARG A 198 -11.62 -2.47 4.36
C ARG A 198 -10.26 -2.73 5.00
N LYS A 199 -10.23 -3.04 6.29
CA LYS A 199 -8.99 -3.37 6.98
C LYS A 199 -8.36 -4.65 6.46
N HIS A 200 -9.17 -5.63 6.05
CA HIS A 200 -8.66 -6.82 5.39
C HIS A 200 -7.98 -6.51 4.05
N ARG A 201 -8.46 -5.53 3.28
CA ARG A 201 -7.79 -5.03 2.07
C ARG A 201 -6.46 -4.39 2.42
N GLU A 202 -6.42 -3.48 3.39
CA GLU A 202 -5.18 -2.83 3.85
C GLU A 202 -4.13 -3.85 4.37
N VAL A 203 -4.55 -4.91 5.08
CA VAL A 203 -3.66 -6.01 5.48
C VAL A 203 -3.16 -6.79 4.26
N LEU A 204 -4.03 -7.04 3.28
CA LEU A 204 -3.69 -7.73 2.04
C LEU A 204 -2.57 -7.01 1.31
N ASP A 205 -2.79 -5.72 1.14
CA ASP A 205 -1.99 -4.73 0.46
C ASP A 205 -0.59 -4.66 1.07
N LEU A 206 -0.55 -4.58 2.40
CA LEU A 206 0.68 -4.68 3.19
C LEU A 206 1.44 -5.98 2.91
N LEU A 207 0.77 -7.14 3.04
CA LEU A 207 1.39 -8.44 2.85
C LEU A 207 1.86 -8.69 1.41
N VAL A 208 1.12 -8.19 0.41
CA VAL A 208 1.53 -8.23 -1.00
C VAL A 208 2.80 -7.41 -1.20
N GLY A 209 2.87 -6.21 -0.62
CA GLY A 209 4.07 -5.39 -0.62
C GLY A 209 5.28 -6.12 -0.06
N LEU A 210 5.15 -6.75 1.12
CA LEU A 210 6.24 -7.53 1.74
C LEU A 210 6.72 -8.69 0.84
N ARG A 211 5.80 -9.42 0.21
CA ARG A 211 6.14 -10.55 -0.68
C ARG A 211 6.90 -10.13 -1.92
N GLU A 212 6.61 -8.97 -2.47
CA GLU A 212 7.32 -8.47 -3.66
C GLU A 212 8.78 -8.18 -3.38
N PHE A 213 9.08 -7.65 -2.20
CA PHE A 213 10.46 -7.49 -1.75
C PHE A 213 11.16 -8.82 -1.53
N ASN A 214 10.45 -9.82 -1.00
CA ASN A 214 11.05 -11.13 -0.71
C ASN A 214 11.27 -12.00 -1.98
N THR A 215 10.40 -11.85 -2.99
CA THR A 215 10.41 -12.71 -4.19
C THR A 215 11.16 -12.11 -5.39
N GLY A 216 11.47 -10.82 -5.36
CA GLY A 216 12.20 -10.16 -6.44
C GLY A 216 13.65 -10.66 -6.55
N PRO A 217 14.19 -10.93 -7.76
CA PRO A 217 15.62 -11.13 -7.92
C PRO A 217 16.36 -9.87 -7.42
N PRO A 218 17.52 -10.00 -6.74
CA PRO A 218 18.37 -8.85 -6.43
C PRO A 218 18.64 -8.13 -7.75
N LEU A 219 18.26 -6.85 -7.85
CA LEU A 219 18.44 -6.12 -9.11
C LEU A 219 19.89 -6.19 -9.51
N THR A 220 20.14 -6.75 -10.68
CA THR A 220 21.35 -6.43 -11.41
C THR A 220 21.15 -4.98 -11.86
N ILE A 221 21.65 -4.01 -11.07
CA ILE A 221 21.66 -2.60 -11.45
C ILE A 221 22.59 -2.47 -12.65
N THR A 222 22.05 -2.66 -13.85
CA THR A 222 22.76 -2.35 -15.09
C THR A 222 22.72 -0.84 -15.29
N THR A 223 23.83 -0.20 -14.95
CA THR A 223 24.37 1.08 -15.47
C THR A 223 23.76 2.41 -15.00
N HIS A 224 24.60 3.14 -14.26
CA HIS A 224 24.93 4.58 -14.32
C HIS A 224 23.88 5.70 -14.25
N ASP A 225 22.57 5.44 -14.19
CA ASP A 225 21.65 6.51 -13.83
C ASP A 225 21.75 6.80 -12.33
N LYS A 226 22.18 8.02 -11.98
CA LYS A 226 22.36 8.48 -10.58
C LYS A 226 21.03 8.86 -9.92
N SER A 227 19.91 8.77 -10.64
CA SER A 227 18.60 8.89 -10.02
C SER A 227 18.32 7.66 -9.14
N SER A 228 18.08 7.89 -7.85
CA SER A 228 17.62 6.85 -6.91
C SER A 228 16.52 6.02 -7.57
N PRO A 229 16.60 4.67 -7.58
CA PRO A 229 15.45 3.88 -8.00
C PRO A 229 14.26 4.29 -7.13
N PRO A 230 13.08 4.49 -7.73
CA PRO A 230 11.89 4.85 -6.98
C PRO A 230 11.61 3.79 -5.91
N PRO A 231 10.96 4.16 -4.80
CA PRO A 231 10.52 3.20 -3.80
C PRO A 231 9.82 2.02 -4.49
N ARG A 232 10.19 0.81 -4.10
CA ARG A 232 9.62 -0.44 -4.64
C ARG A 232 8.40 -0.81 -3.82
N GLY A 233 7.52 -1.62 -4.36
CA GLY A 233 6.31 -2.09 -3.68
C GLY A 233 5.07 -1.61 -4.39
N LYS A 234 4.19 -2.54 -4.75
CA LYS A 234 2.95 -2.33 -5.50
C LYS A 234 1.94 -1.35 -4.90
N HIS A 235 2.23 -0.68 -3.78
CA HIS A 235 1.38 0.39 -3.26
C HIS A 235 1.75 1.80 -3.70
N VAL A 236 2.83 1.95 -4.46
CA VAL A 236 2.81 2.94 -5.53
C VAL A 236 2.44 2.12 -6.76
N SER A 237 1.16 2.09 -7.12
CA SER A 237 0.71 1.39 -8.33
C SER A 237 1.55 1.87 -9.52
N ALA A 238 1.64 1.08 -10.60
CA ALA A 238 2.35 1.55 -11.79
C ALA A 238 1.79 2.91 -12.26
N GLU A 239 0.49 3.10 -12.03
CA GLU A 239 -0.25 4.33 -12.20
C GLU A 239 0.18 5.44 -11.22
N ASP A 240 0.34 5.20 -9.92
CA ASP A 240 0.85 6.18 -8.94
C ASP A 240 2.27 6.62 -9.29
N GLN A 241 3.14 5.67 -9.67
CA GLN A 241 4.52 5.97 -10.04
C GLN A 241 4.53 6.81 -11.32
N ARG A 242 3.61 6.54 -12.24
CA ARG A 242 3.39 7.37 -13.43
C ARG A 242 2.92 8.77 -13.02
N ILE A 243 2.02 8.92 -12.04
CA ILE A 243 1.60 10.23 -11.53
C ILE A 243 2.79 10.98 -10.94
N LEU A 244 3.56 10.35 -10.06
CA LEU A 244 4.77 10.95 -9.48
C LEU A 244 5.78 11.38 -10.55
N THR A 245 5.99 10.53 -11.56
CA THR A 245 6.89 10.84 -12.69
C THR A 245 6.38 12.02 -13.52
N VAL A 246 5.07 12.12 -13.72
CA VAL A 246 4.43 13.26 -14.39
C VAL A 246 4.57 14.53 -13.57
N LEU A 247 4.36 14.46 -12.25
CA LEU A 247 4.54 15.60 -11.34
C LEU A 247 5.99 16.11 -11.36
N ASP A 248 6.98 15.22 -11.45
CA ASP A 248 8.39 15.62 -11.53
C ASP A 248 8.83 16.02 -12.95
N GLY A 249 7.94 15.86 -13.94
CA GLY A 249 8.17 16.20 -15.34
C GLY A 249 8.04 17.69 -15.65
N PRO A 250 8.50 18.12 -16.86
CA PRO A 250 8.37 19.50 -17.30
C PRO A 250 6.91 19.90 -17.52
N LEU A 251 6.61 21.18 -17.29
CA LEU A 251 5.28 21.74 -17.50
C LEU A 251 4.91 21.77 -19.00
N ALA A 252 3.74 21.26 -19.36
CA ALA A 252 3.17 21.34 -20.69
C ALA A 252 2.86 22.80 -21.08
N LYS A 253 2.95 23.11 -22.38
CA LYS A 253 2.65 24.44 -22.93
C LYS A 253 1.16 24.78 -22.79
N GLY A 254 0.84 26.05 -22.59
CA GLY A 254 -0.55 26.52 -22.47
C GLY A 254 -1.07 26.55 -21.03
N PHE A 255 -0.21 26.29 -20.05
CA PHE A 255 -0.55 26.37 -18.63
C PHE A 255 -0.89 27.79 -18.16
N GLU A 256 -0.50 28.83 -18.91
CA GLU A 256 -0.74 30.24 -18.58
C GLU A 256 -2.20 30.67 -18.73
N ASP A 257 -2.99 29.94 -19.53
CA ASP A 257 -4.37 30.30 -19.87
C ASP A 257 -5.40 29.79 -18.85
N VAL A 258 -4.98 28.98 -17.87
CA VAL A 258 -5.86 28.39 -16.86
C VAL A 258 -6.23 29.46 -15.82
N SER A 259 -7.53 29.72 -15.71
CA SER A 259 -8.06 30.81 -14.90
C SER A 259 -8.52 30.37 -13.51
N ASP A 260 -9.10 29.16 -13.36
CA ASP A 260 -9.67 28.68 -12.10
C ASP A 260 -9.27 27.23 -11.74
N LEU A 261 -9.70 26.74 -10.56
CA LEU A 261 -9.38 25.40 -10.05
C LEU A 261 -9.99 24.26 -10.87
N ASP A 262 -11.20 24.44 -11.42
CA ASP A 262 -11.86 23.39 -12.21
C ASP A 262 -11.24 23.28 -13.60
N GLU A 263 -10.91 24.42 -14.20
CA GLU A 263 -10.11 24.52 -15.42
C GLU A 263 -8.71 23.95 -15.20
N LEU A 264 -8.09 24.16 -14.04
CA LEU A 264 -6.81 23.54 -13.69
C LEU A 264 -6.92 22.02 -13.68
N CYS A 265 -7.93 21.45 -13.01
CA CYS A 265 -8.12 20.00 -12.97
C CYS A 265 -8.39 19.42 -14.36
N THR A 266 -9.22 20.11 -15.15
CA THR A 266 -9.53 19.72 -16.54
C THR A 266 -8.27 19.77 -17.41
N TYR A 267 -7.49 20.85 -17.32
CA TYR A 267 -6.22 21.00 -18.01
C TYR A 267 -5.27 19.84 -17.67
N LEU A 268 -5.15 19.47 -16.39
CA LEU A 268 -4.26 18.40 -15.97
C LEU A 268 -4.70 17.05 -16.56
N GLN A 269 -6.00 16.76 -16.61
CA GLN A 269 -6.52 15.54 -17.21
C GLN A 269 -6.33 15.49 -18.74
N ASP A 270 -6.47 16.64 -19.42
CA ASP A 270 -6.38 16.72 -20.88
C ASP A 270 -4.92 16.67 -21.37
N ASN A 271 -3.99 17.28 -20.62
CA ASN A 271 -2.59 17.41 -21.03
C ASN A 271 -1.67 16.33 -20.46
N TYR A 272 -2.10 15.65 -19.40
CA TYR A 272 -1.32 14.58 -18.78
C TYR A 272 -2.17 13.32 -18.63
N PRO A 273 -1.58 12.12 -18.82
CA PRO A 273 -2.31 10.86 -18.72
C PRO A 273 -2.50 10.44 -17.26
N ILE A 274 -3.01 11.35 -16.43
CA ILE A 274 -3.26 11.14 -15.00
C ILE A 274 -4.72 11.48 -14.66
N PRO A 275 -5.41 10.64 -13.90
CA PRO A 275 -6.72 11.02 -13.37
C PRO A 275 -6.52 12.02 -12.23
N VAL A 276 -7.31 13.10 -12.27
CA VAL A 276 -7.30 14.19 -11.29
C VAL A 276 -8.68 14.34 -10.70
N SER A 277 -8.78 14.59 -9.40
CA SER A 277 -10.05 14.86 -8.72
C SER A 277 -9.90 16.09 -7.83
N LEU A 278 -11.00 16.83 -7.70
CA LEU A 278 -11.09 18.01 -6.85
C LEU A 278 -11.97 17.66 -5.64
N ASP A 279 -11.46 17.85 -4.43
CA ASP A 279 -12.25 17.69 -3.21
C ASP A 279 -13.21 18.87 -3.01
N ARG A 280 -14.32 18.83 -3.74
CA ARG A 280 -15.33 19.88 -3.71
C ARG A 280 -15.98 20.07 -2.34
N ILE A 281 -16.02 19.03 -1.50
CA ILE A 281 -16.65 19.11 -0.18
C ILE A 281 -15.69 19.76 0.80
N GLY A 282 -14.45 19.26 0.90
CA GLY A 282 -13.40 19.89 1.70
C GLY A 282 -13.21 21.35 1.32
N LEU A 283 -13.15 21.67 0.02
CA LEU A 283 -13.05 23.05 -0.45
C LEU A 283 -14.24 23.92 -0.03
N ARG A 284 -15.47 23.40 -0.13
CA ARG A 284 -16.67 24.14 0.29
C ARG A 284 -16.66 24.40 1.79
N HIS A 285 -16.18 23.47 2.62
CA HIS A 285 -16.04 23.66 4.07
C HIS A 285 -15.05 24.79 4.41
N GLU A 286 -13.98 24.91 3.62
CA GLU A 286 -13.00 26.00 3.73
C GLU A 286 -13.43 27.29 3.01
N GLY A 287 -14.62 27.32 2.40
CA GLY A 287 -15.11 28.50 1.66
C GLY A 287 -14.37 28.76 0.34
N VAL A 288 -13.76 27.74 -0.26
CA VAL A 288 -13.12 27.79 -1.58
C VAL A 288 -14.11 27.28 -2.64
N SER A 289 -14.40 28.12 -3.63
CA SER A 289 -15.20 27.71 -4.80
C SER A 289 -14.30 27.05 -5.86
N PRO A 290 -14.77 26.05 -6.61
CA PRO A 290 -14.06 25.52 -7.78
C PRO A 290 -13.76 26.59 -8.85
N ASP A 291 -14.59 27.64 -8.94
CA ASP A 291 -14.40 28.75 -9.89
C ASP A 291 -13.43 29.83 -9.36
N MET A 292 -12.72 29.57 -8.26
CA MET A 292 -11.78 30.54 -7.67
C MET A 292 -10.53 30.66 -8.55
N GLU A 293 -10.10 31.89 -8.79
CA GLU A 293 -8.92 32.16 -9.62
C GLU A 293 -7.65 31.52 -9.03
N VAL A 294 -6.83 30.94 -9.90
CA VAL A 294 -5.53 30.38 -9.53
C VAL A 294 -4.42 31.16 -10.22
N HIS A 295 -3.45 31.63 -9.45
CA HIS A 295 -2.30 32.34 -10.00
C HIS A 295 -1.15 31.38 -10.28
N LEU A 296 -1.06 30.96 -11.54
CA LEU A 296 -0.04 30.03 -11.98
C LEU A 296 1.27 30.79 -12.27
N ARG A 297 2.37 30.25 -11.75
CA ARG A 297 3.72 30.74 -12.03
C ARG A 297 4.50 29.64 -12.72
N GLU A 298 5.13 29.99 -13.84
CA GLU A 298 5.98 29.04 -14.57
C GLU A 298 7.15 28.59 -13.67
N MET A 299 7.21 27.29 -13.39
CA MET A 299 8.30 26.63 -12.67
C MET A 299 8.91 25.53 -13.53
N LYS A 300 9.95 24.85 -13.02
CA LYS A 300 10.66 23.84 -13.80
C LYS A 300 9.85 22.55 -13.94
N THR A 301 9.11 22.18 -12.90
CA THR A 301 8.33 20.95 -12.83
C THR A 301 6.86 21.22 -12.54
N LEU A 302 6.00 20.28 -12.94
CA LEU A 302 4.57 20.34 -12.63
C LEU A 302 4.33 20.40 -11.11
N ARG A 303 5.09 19.63 -10.32
CA ARG A 303 5.02 19.63 -8.85
C ARG A 303 5.27 21.01 -8.27
N GLU A 304 6.41 21.65 -8.62
CA GLU A 304 6.77 22.98 -8.13
C GLU A 304 5.70 24.02 -8.50
N THR A 305 5.15 23.91 -9.71
CA THR A 305 4.07 24.76 -10.18
C THR A 305 2.79 24.57 -9.38
N LEU A 306 2.35 23.33 -9.15
CA LEU A 306 1.14 23.04 -8.35
C LEU A 306 1.32 23.47 -6.89
N GLU A 307 2.45 23.16 -6.27
CA GLU A 307 2.76 23.59 -4.91
C GLU A 307 2.71 25.11 -4.79
N THR A 308 3.30 25.84 -5.74
CA THR A 308 3.29 27.31 -5.70
C THR A 308 1.89 27.88 -5.94
N ALA A 309 1.16 27.33 -6.90
CA ALA A 309 -0.16 27.82 -7.29
C ALA A 309 -1.23 27.59 -6.20
N LEU A 310 -1.07 26.51 -5.42
CA LEU A 310 -2.03 26.07 -4.41
C LEU A 310 -1.74 26.62 -3.00
N VAL A 311 -0.64 27.36 -2.80
CA VAL A 311 -0.22 27.88 -1.48
C VAL A 311 -1.21 28.90 -0.89
N ASP A 312 -1.86 29.72 -1.70
CA ASP A 312 -2.76 30.78 -1.19
C ASP A 312 -3.92 31.04 -2.14
N ILE A 313 -4.96 30.20 -2.02
CA ILE A 313 -6.22 30.38 -2.74
C ILE A 313 -7.25 30.87 -1.72
N ASN A 314 -7.57 32.16 -1.76
CA ASN A 314 -8.49 32.80 -0.83
C ASN A 314 -8.09 32.60 0.66
N ARG A 315 -6.80 32.70 0.99
CA ARG A 315 -6.24 32.47 2.34
C ARG A 315 -6.32 31.02 2.83
N VAL A 316 -6.74 30.10 1.96
CA VAL A 316 -6.74 28.67 2.24
C VAL A 316 -5.55 28.07 1.51
N LYS A 317 -4.75 27.30 2.25
CA LYS A 317 -3.68 26.51 1.65
C LYS A 317 -4.32 25.25 1.10
N LEU A 318 -4.12 24.97 -0.18
CA LEU A 318 -4.48 23.70 -0.78
C LEU A 318 -3.22 22.82 -0.89
N GLY A 319 -3.44 21.52 -0.98
CA GLY A 319 -2.40 20.53 -1.19
C GLY A 319 -2.83 19.53 -2.26
N VAL A 320 -1.85 18.78 -2.74
CA VAL A 320 -2.10 17.62 -3.60
C VAL A 320 -1.62 16.36 -2.91
N PHE A 321 -2.37 15.29 -3.05
CA PHE A 321 -1.95 13.96 -2.65
C PHE A 321 -2.44 12.94 -3.67
N ILE A 322 -1.84 11.75 -3.66
CA ILE A 322 -2.25 10.66 -4.54
C ILE A 322 -2.98 9.65 -3.67
N ASP A 323 -4.19 9.28 -4.09
CA ASP A 323 -4.97 8.22 -3.47
C ASP A 323 -5.56 7.34 -4.57
N ASN A 324 -5.38 6.03 -4.45
CA ASN A 324 -5.90 5.04 -5.37
C ASN A 324 -5.70 5.42 -6.84
N SER A 325 -4.45 5.67 -7.25
CA SER A 325 -4.11 6.03 -8.62
C SER A 325 -4.75 7.33 -9.13
N THR A 326 -5.18 8.23 -8.24
CA THR A 326 -5.81 9.53 -8.56
C THR A 326 -5.10 10.68 -7.85
N LEU A 327 -4.77 11.74 -8.58
CA LEU A 327 -4.25 12.98 -8.00
C LEU A 327 -5.42 13.79 -7.44
N ILE A 328 -5.47 13.98 -6.12
CA ILE A 328 -6.53 14.72 -5.44
C ILE A 328 -6.01 16.10 -5.05
N VAL A 329 -6.74 17.14 -5.43
CA VAL A 329 -6.56 18.52 -4.99
C VAL A 329 -7.55 18.78 -3.85
N ALA A 330 -7.05 19.09 -2.65
CA ALA A 330 -7.86 19.27 -1.45
C ALA A 330 -7.29 20.36 -0.53
N PRO A 331 -8.05 20.85 0.47
CA PRO A 331 -7.50 21.58 1.60
C PRO A 331 -6.24 20.94 2.16
N ARG A 332 -5.22 21.76 2.46
CA ARG A 332 -3.91 21.27 2.90
C ARG A 332 -4.00 20.40 4.15
N GLU A 333 -4.87 20.76 5.08
CA GLU A 333 -5.09 19.97 6.30
C GLU A 333 -5.59 18.55 6.00
N GLN A 334 -6.48 18.38 5.01
CA GLN A 334 -6.96 17.06 4.61
C GLN A 334 -5.88 16.30 3.81
N ALA A 335 -5.14 16.98 2.93
CA ALA A 335 -4.03 16.39 2.20
C ALA A 335 -2.93 15.87 3.15
N ASP A 336 -2.60 16.64 4.19
CA ASP A 336 -1.60 16.27 5.21
C ASP A 336 -2.09 15.15 6.14
N ARG A 337 -3.41 14.90 6.23
CA ARG A 337 -3.99 13.73 6.92
C ARG A 337 -3.99 12.46 6.06
N HIS A 338 -3.65 12.56 4.78
CA HIS A 338 -3.64 11.38 3.91
C HIS A 338 -2.35 10.57 4.08
N ILE A 339 -2.40 9.51 4.87
CA ILE A 339 -1.24 8.66 5.19
C ILE A 339 -1.05 7.52 4.19
N SER A 340 -0.18 7.65 3.20
CA SER A 340 0.15 6.53 2.30
C SER A 340 1.23 5.61 2.89
N THR A 341 1.23 4.32 2.54
CA THR A 341 2.30 3.38 2.93
C THR A 341 3.21 3.11 1.75
N ARG A 342 4.51 3.40 1.90
CA ARG A 342 5.55 3.18 0.89
C ARG A 342 6.68 2.31 1.44
N TYR A 343 7.35 1.59 0.54
CA TYR A 343 8.49 0.74 0.90
C TYR A 343 9.74 1.26 0.19
N TYR A 344 10.78 1.51 0.96
CA TYR A 344 12.04 2.04 0.50
C TYR A 344 13.05 0.90 0.42
N ASP A 345 13.48 0.58 -0.80
CA ASP A 345 14.48 -0.48 -1.04
C ASP A 345 15.83 -0.08 -0.42
N LEU A 346 16.40 -0.97 0.37
CA LEU A 346 17.72 -0.79 0.98
C LEU A 346 18.87 -1.21 0.05
N ALA A 347 18.55 -1.73 -1.15
CA ALA A 347 19.55 -1.95 -2.18
C ALA A 347 20.33 -0.66 -2.49
N GLY A 348 21.65 -0.80 -2.65
CA GLY A 348 22.56 0.32 -2.86
C GLY A 348 23.04 1.02 -1.58
N LEU A 349 22.51 0.68 -0.41
CA LEU A 349 23.10 1.09 0.87
C LEU A 349 24.24 0.13 1.30
N THR A 350 25.17 0.64 2.11
CA THR A 350 26.25 -0.20 2.66
C THR A 350 25.70 -1.35 3.49
N LYS A 351 26.45 -2.45 3.59
CA LYS A 351 26.05 -3.60 4.42
C LYS A 351 25.79 -3.19 5.88
N ALA A 352 26.64 -2.33 6.44
CA ALA A 352 26.46 -1.81 7.80
C ALA A 352 25.11 -1.10 8.00
N LEU A 353 24.73 -0.22 7.06
CA LEU A 353 23.43 0.45 7.11
C LEU A 353 22.25 -0.52 6.93
N ARG A 354 22.43 -1.59 6.14
CA ARG A 354 21.37 -2.60 5.94
C ARG A 354 21.16 -3.51 7.15
N GLU A 355 22.22 -3.77 7.91
CA GLU A 355 22.17 -4.63 9.09
C GLU A 355 21.75 -3.87 10.35
N ASP A 356 22.09 -2.58 10.46
CA ASP A 356 21.69 -1.74 11.58
C ASP A 356 20.31 -1.09 11.34
N ARG A 357 19.26 -1.87 11.61
CA ARG A 357 17.86 -1.46 11.48
C ARG A 357 17.53 -0.24 12.35
N ASN A 358 17.99 -0.24 13.60
CA ASN A 358 17.73 0.83 14.55
C ASN A 358 18.35 2.14 14.08
N PHE A 359 19.57 2.10 13.53
CA PHE A 359 20.20 3.29 12.98
C PHE A 359 19.40 3.90 11.83
N LEU A 360 18.86 3.10 10.91
CA LEU A 360 18.04 3.62 9.80
C LEU A 360 16.74 4.23 10.30
N GLU A 361 16.06 3.57 11.24
CA GLU A 361 14.86 4.12 11.87
C GLU A 361 15.18 5.45 12.56
N ASP A 362 16.22 5.48 13.40
CA ASP A 362 16.67 6.70 14.09
C ASP A 362 17.06 7.81 13.11
N ALA A 363 17.76 7.48 12.01
CA ALA A 363 18.15 8.46 11.01
C ALA A 363 16.94 9.08 10.30
N ILE A 364 15.89 8.30 10.04
CA ILE A 364 14.66 8.81 9.43
C ILE A 364 13.86 9.63 10.46
N LEU A 365 13.70 9.10 11.67
CA LEU A 365 13.00 9.76 12.77
C LEU A 365 13.64 11.11 13.16
N THR A 366 14.97 11.22 13.05
CA THR A 366 15.71 12.46 13.35
C THR A 366 15.91 13.38 12.15
N GLY A 367 15.97 12.82 10.93
CA GLY A 367 16.25 13.55 9.70
C GLY A 367 15.02 14.13 9.01
N VAL A 368 13.83 13.64 9.34
CA VAL A 368 12.54 14.07 8.75
C VAL A 368 11.74 14.79 9.82
N ASP A 369 11.52 16.09 9.63
CA ASP A 369 10.89 16.98 10.62
C ASP A 369 9.36 16.91 10.52
N ARG A 370 8.82 15.71 10.74
CA ARG A 370 7.38 15.42 10.65
C ARG A 370 6.91 14.57 11.82
N GLY A 371 5.63 14.70 12.17
CA GLY A 371 5.04 14.00 13.31
C GLY A 371 5.02 12.49 13.09
N TRP A 372 5.87 11.77 13.81
CA TRP A 372 5.84 10.31 13.91
C TRP A 372 4.99 9.87 15.10
N TYR A 373 4.30 8.74 14.95
CA TYR A 373 3.47 8.11 15.97
C TYR A 373 4.30 7.75 17.21
N GLU A 374 5.54 7.31 17.01
CA GLU A 374 6.50 6.95 18.06
C GLU A 374 6.80 8.11 19.01
N TYR A 375 6.61 9.37 18.57
CA TYR A 375 6.76 10.57 19.40
C TYR A 375 5.43 11.17 19.87
N GLY A 376 4.31 10.49 19.63
CA GLY A 376 2.97 10.89 20.07
C GLY A 376 2.42 12.16 19.39
N ASN A 377 3.09 12.64 18.34
CA ASN A 377 2.80 13.93 17.70
C ASN A 377 2.39 13.81 16.22
N GLY A 378 2.12 12.61 15.71
CA GLY A 378 1.58 12.45 14.37
C GLY A 378 1.10 11.03 14.07
N GLU A 379 0.65 10.83 12.83
CA GLU A 379 0.09 9.58 12.32
C GLU A 379 1.11 8.77 11.51
N GLY A 380 2.34 9.28 11.37
CA GLY A 380 3.41 8.60 10.65
C GLY A 380 3.87 7.35 11.38
N ALA A 381 4.18 6.27 10.66
CA ALA A 381 4.75 5.05 11.22
C ALA A 381 5.93 4.58 10.38
N ILE A 382 6.94 4.03 11.05
CA ILE A 382 8.11 3.43 10.41
C ILE A 382 8.33 2.01 10.92
N SER A 383 8.76 1.12 10.04
CA SER A 383 9.22 -0.22 10.42
C SER A 383 10.27 -0.71 9.44
N THR A 384 11.30 -1.35 9.96
CA THR A 384 12.29 -2.08 9.15
C THR A 384 11.83 -3.49 8.84
N TYR A 385 12.10 -3.94 7.63
CA TYR A 385 11.83 -5.29 7.16
C TYR A 385 13.04 -5.81 6.38
N PRO A 386 13.31 -7.13 6.31
CA PRO A 386 14.41 -7.65 5.51
C PRO A 386 14.42 -7.09 4.07
N GLY A 387 15.38 -6.22 3.77
CA GLY A 387 15.57 -5.61 2.45
C GLY A 387 14.84 -4.29 2.19
N CYS A 388 13.94 -3.83 3.07
CA CYS A 388 13.24 -2.56 2.89
C CYS A 388 12.92 -1.83 4.21
N VAL A 389 12.66 -0.53 4.11
CA VAL A 389 12.02 0.24 5.20
C VAL A 389 10.61 0.58 4.76
N ILE A 390 9.64 0.26 5.61
CA ILE A 390 8.23 0.55 5.41
C ILE A 390 7.93 1.86 6.13
N VAL A 391 7.36 2.82 5.42
CA VAL A 391 6.97 4.11 5.98
C VAL A 391 5.52 4.34 5.64
N SER A 392 4.69 4.62 6.62
CA SER A 392 3.34 5.15 6.44
C SER A 392 3.36 6.60 6.86
N CYS A 393 3.25 7.56 5.95
CA CYS A 393 3.12 8.97 6.33
C CYS A 393 2.45 9.79 5.23
N ASP A 394 2.30 11.09 5.46
CA ASP A 394 1.78 12.02 4.46
C ASP A 394 2.74 12.19 3.26
N SER A 395 2.24 12.82 2.20
CA SER A 395 3.00 13.00 0.95
C SER A 395 4.29 13.80 1.15
N ALA A 396 4.27 14.84 1.99
CA ALA A 396 5.43 15.69 2.24
C ALA A 396 6.50 14.96 3.04
N CYS A 397 6.11 14.20 4.06
CA CYS A 397 7.01 13.31 4.80
C CYS A 397 7.70 12.31 3.86
N HIS A 398 6.97 11.71 2.91
CA HIS A 398 7.58 10.81 1.94
C HIS A 398 8.62 11.47 1.04
N GLU A 399 8.44 12.74 0.67
CA GLU A 399 9.43 13.48 -0.10
C GLU A 399 10.71 13.68 0.69
N GLU A 400 10.61 14.07 1.96
CA GLU A 400 11.74 14.21 2.88
C GLU A 400 12.49 12.88 3.05
N VAL A 401 11.75 11.77 3.27
CA VAL A 401 12.31 10.42 3.33
C VAL A 401 13.04 10.07 2.02
N GLN A 402 12.44 10.34 0.87
CA GLN A 402 13.05 10.05 -0.43
C GLN A 402 14.35 10.85 -0.66
N VAL A 403 14.40 12.11 -0.24
CA VAL A 403 15.61 12.94 -0.26
C VAL A 403 16.68 12.35 0.64
N LEU A 404 16.34 11.97 1.86
CA LEU A 404 17.28 11.33 2.80
C LEU A 404 17.86 10.03 2.21
N PHE A 405 17.03 9.14 1.68
CA PHE A 405 17.51 7.89 1.06
C PHE A 405 18.41 8.14 -0.16
N ARG A 406 18.14 9.20 -0.95
CA ARG A 406 19.03 9.61 -2.04
C ARG A 406 20.40 10.02 -1.52
N GLN A 407 20.43 10.86 -0.49
CA GLN A 407 21.69 11.29 0.14
C GLN A 407 22.46 10.11 0.75
N LEU A 408 21.79 9.18 1.44
CA LEU A 408 22.41 7.98 2.02
C LEU A 408 23.04 7.08 0.94
N ARG A 409 22.39 6.94 -0.22
CA ARG A 409 22.93 6.19 -1.36
C ARG A 409 24.13 6.90 -2.00
N GLU A 410 24.05 8.22 -2.19
CA GLU A 410 25.18 9.01 -2.68
C GLU A 410 26.39 8.91 -1.75
N PHE A 411 26.17 9.02 -0.44
CA PHE A 411 27.20 8.83 0.58
C PHE A 411 27.81 7.42 0.55
N SER A 412 26.96 6.38 0.46
CA SER A 412 27.39 4.99 0.34
C SER A 412 28.25 4.74 -0.90
N SER A 413 27.93 5.42 -2.01
CA SER A 413 28.64 5.34 -3.27
C SER A 413 30.02 6.01 -3.23
N GLN A 414 30.12 7.14 -2.53
CA GLN A 414 31.36 7.93 -2.43
C GLN A 414 32.36 7.34 -1.43
N ASN A 415 31.85 6.86 -0.29
CA ASN A 415 32.70 6.37 0.78
C ASN A 415 33.10 4.92 0.62
N GLY A 416 32.58 4.24 -0.43
CA GLY A 416 32.87 2.87 -0.85
C GLY A 416 33.93 2.22 0.02
N TYR A 417 33.53 1.83 1.23
CA TYR A 417 34.45 1.13 2.12
C TYR A 417 34.75 -0.13 1.33
N PRO A 418 36.01 -0.32 0.87
CA PRO A 418 36.36 -1.59 0.29
C PRO A 418 35.93 -2.61 1.32
N GLU A 419 35.10 -3.56 0.90
CA GLU A 419 34.64 -4.64 1.75
C GLU A 419 35.89 -5.11 2.52
N PRO A 420 35.91 -4.97 3.87
CA PRO A 420 37.14 -5.17 4.62
C PRO A 420 37.70 -6.52 4.19
N PRO A 421 38.98 -6.61 3.81
CA PRO A 421 39.54 -7.83 3.26
C PRO A 421 39.13 -8.95 4.20
N VAL A 422 38.40 -9.95 3.67
CA VAL A 422 37.94 -11.09 4.45
C VAL A 422 39.16 -11.54 5.22
N PRO A 423 39.18 -11.44 6.57
CA PRO A 423 40.36 -11.80 7.33
C PRO A 423 40.68 -13.22 6.92
N ASP A 424 41.88 -13.46 6.40
CA ASP A 424 42.33 -14.78 5.99
C ASP A 424 42.00 -15.71 7.13
N ILE A 425 40.94 -16.53 6.96
CA ILE A 425 40.59 -17.54 7.93
C ILE A 425 41.82 -18.44 7.90
N PRO A 426 42.65 -18.46 8.96
CA PRO A 426 43.83 -19.30 8.95
C PRO A 426 43.31 -20.71 8.63
N PRO A 427 43.92 -21.43 7.67
CA PRO A 427 43.46 -22.74 7.29
C PRO A 427 43.21 -23.53 8.57
N SER A 428 41.95 -23.95 8.74
CA SER A 428 41.54 -24.81 9.84
C SER A 428 42.65 -25.82 10.05
N ILE A 429 43.29 -25.77 11.23
CA ILE A 429 44.32 -26.71 11.62
C ILE A 429 43.59 -28.06 11.76
N GLY A 430 43.49 -28.75 10.63
CA GLY A 430 43.15 -30.16 10.54
C GLY A 430 44.25 -30.92 11.26
N GLY A 431 44.05 -31.18 12.55
CA GLY A 431 45.05 -31.82 13.37
C GLY A 431 44.65 -32.06 14.83
N GLY A 432 43.36 -32.11 15.14
CA GLY A 432 42.89 -32.56 16.45
C GLY A 432 43.01 -34.08 16.57
N LYS A 433 44.15 -34.57 17.06
CA LYS A 433 44.32 -35.95 17.53
C LYS A 433 43.16 -36.33 18.46
N ALA A 434 42.60 -37.53 18.24
CA ALA A 434 41.66 -38.16 19.14
C ALA A 434 42.17 -38.13 20.59
N ALA A 435 41.38 -37.56 21.49
CA ALA A 435 41.59 -37.66 22.92
C ALA A 435 41.48 -39.13 23.36
N PRO A 436 42.40 -39.65 24.19
CA PRO A 436 42.26 -40.99 24.75
C PRO A 436 41.11 -41.02 25.77
N PRO A 437 40.44 -42.18 25.95
CA PRO A 437 39.32 -42.31 26.86
C PRO A 437 39.77 -42.11 28.31
N PHE A 438 39.06 -41.23 29.02
CA PHE A 438 39.16 -41.04 30.46
C PHE A 438 38.94 -42.39 31.18
N ARG A 439 39.98 -42.89 31.85
CA ARG A 439 39.88 -43.94 32.86
C ARG A 439 39.62 -43.26 34.20
N GLY A 440 38.48 -43.57 34.81
CA GLY A 440 38.20 -43.19 36.18
C GLY A 440 39.11 -43.95 37.15
N GLU A 441 39.61 -43.25 38.16
CA GLU A 441 40.09 -43.85 39.40
C GLU A 441 39.29 -43.26 40.56
N SER A 442 38.65 -44.18 41.26
CA SER A 442 38.01 -44.04 42.55
C SER A 442 39.08 -44.01 43.66
N GLN A 443 38.96 -43.03 44.56
CA GLN A 443 39.27 -43.18 45.98
C GLN A 443 38.22 -42.46 46.81
#